data_AF-A0A0A2A117-F1
#
_entry.id   AF-A0A0A2A117-F1
#
_cell.length_a   1.000
_cell.length_b   1.000
_cell.length_c   1.000
_cell.angle_alpha   90.00
_cell.angle_beta   90.00
_cell.angle_gamma   90.00
#
_symmetry.space_group_name_H-M   'P 1'
#
loop_
_entity.id
_entity.type
_entity.pdbx_description
1 polymer ?
#
loop_
_entity_poly.entity_id
_entity_poly.type
_entity_poly.pdbx_seq_one_letter_code
_entity_poly.pdbx_strand_id
1 'polypeptide(L)'
;MAGILIVFLIILGGLIAPFGDLLGTKIGKARFSILRLRPKKTATIVTIITGGFISAISIGLLLLVSEEFRQRLFVDIPFLQKTLDDSKKALLPLQEERKKLEDKIMNKEKELNALKKNVKEFRRGNVVIKRGQTLFIAEVTSNSNIKLDLGKIYNSADKYVQKIVIPNKKEIKNILFFRSSDISEIEEITAEGGDWIMLIKSAANVLRGDNFVFVYPELFKNKIVVRRGEVITSEILEKKDLDNKNINSKLKTLLGKTRDKIKFRGSIVNEITTREDFIKKIRDSVKKSQNKKYLLEVLSLKDSRTADPIIVELNISEL
;
A
#
# COMPACT_ATOMS: atom_id res chain seq x y z
N MET A 1 -2.16 12.37 65.93
CA MET A 1 -2.62 13.02 67.18
C MET A 1 -3.99 13.71 67.05
N ALA A 2 -4.38 14.23 65.88
CA ALA A 2 -5.69 14.90 65.70
C ALA A 2 -6.93 14.04 66.05
N GLY A 3 -6.90 12.72 65.77
CA GLY A 3 -8.02 11.82 66.11
C GLY A 3 -8.29 11.71 67.61
N ILE A 4 -7.26 11.85 68.45
CA ILE A 4 -7.39 11.79 69.91
C ILE A 4 -8.04 13.07 70.45
N LEU A 5 -7.69 14.24 69.88
CA LEU A 5 -8.33 15.53 70.21
C LEU A 5 -9.81 15.56 69.81
N ILE A 6 -10.15 14.98 68.64
CA ILE A 6 -11.54 14.90 68.19
C ILE A 6 -12.35 14.00 69.13
N VAL A 7 -11.83 12.82 69.50
CA VAL A 7 -12.47 11.92 70.46
C VAL A 7 -12.64 12.60 71.83
N PHE A 8 -11.62 13.32 72.31
CA PHE A 8 -11.69 14.07 73.55
C PHE A 8 -12.75 15.18 73.50
N LEU A 9 -12.84 15.94 72.40
CA LEU A 9 -13.86 16.97 72.22
C LEU A 9 -15.28 16.39 72.10
N ILE A 10 -15.44 15.23 71.46
CA ILE A 10 -16.72 14.53 71.40
C ILE A 10 -17.16 14.09 72.80
N ILE A 11 -16.23 13.54 73.60
CA ILE A 11 -16.51 13.14 74.99
C ILE A 11 -16.85 14.36 75.86
N LEU A 12 -16.07 15.44 75.76
CA LEU A 12 -16.29 16.67 76.50
C LEU A 12 -17.62 17.33 76.12
N GLY A 13 -17.93 17.40 74.83
CA GLY A 13 -19.20 17.91 74.31
C GLY A 13 -20.38 17.05 74.75
N GLY A 14 -20.23 15.72 74.74
CA GLY A 14 -21.24 14.79 75.26
C GLY A 14 -21.48 14.94 76.77
N LEU A 15 -20.44 15.28 77.55
CA LEU A 15 -20.55 15.53 78.99
C LEU A 15 -21.20 16.88 79.32
N ILE A 16 -21.00 17.89 78.46
CA ILE A 16 -21.53 19.25 78.64
C ILE A 16 -22.95 19.38 78.08
N ALA A 17 -23.33 18.57 77.08
CA ALA A 17 -24.64 18.62 76.44
C ALA A 17 -25.86 18.57 77.42
N PRO A 18 -25.87 17.72 78.47
CA PRO A 18 -26.97 17.69 79.44
C PRO A 18 -27.14 19.00 80.21
N PHE A 19 -26.06 19.78 80.41
CA PHE A 19 -26.15 21.08 81.10
C PHE A 19 -26.94 22.11 80.29
N GLY A 20 -26.84 22.08 78.96
CA GLY A 20 -27.64 22.95 78.09
C GLY A 20 -29.14 22.65 78.19
N ASP A 21 -29.50 21.36 78.26
CA ASP A 21 -30.89 20.92 78.39
C ASP A 21 -31.47 21.19 79.79
N LEU A 22 -30.64 21.06 80.83
CA LEU A 22 -30.97 21.45 82.20
C LEU A 22 -31.23 22.97 82.34
N LEU A 23 -30.45 23.80 81.66
CA LEU A 23 -30.65 25.25 81.61
C LEU A 23 -31.96 25.61 80.90
N GLY A 24 -32.22 25.01 79.74
CA GLY A 24 -33.49 25.18 79.02
C GLY A 24 -34.70 24.77 79.88
N THR A 25 -34.61 23.63 80.56
CA THR A 25 -35.68 23.11 81.43
C THR A 25 -35.91 23.99 82.67
N LYS A 26 -34.86 24.51 83.30
CA LYS A 26 -34.99 25.46 84.42
C LYS A 26 -35.64 26.76 84.01
N ILE A 27 -35.27 27.31 82.85
CA ILE A 27 -35.86 28.55 82.30
C ILE A 27 -37.33 28.33 81.93
N GLY A 28 -37.67 27.16 81.38
CA GLY A 28 -39.06 26.75 81.13
C GLY A 28 -39.91 26.63 82.39
N LYS A 29 -39.35 26.08 83.49
CA LYS A 29 -40.03 25.96 84.79
C LYS A 29 -40.15 27.29 85.53
N ALA A 30 -39.17 28.18 85.39
CA ALA A 30 -39.19 29.53 85.95
C ALA A 30 -40.18 30.49 85.26
N ARG A 31 -40.92 30.02 84.24
CA ARG A 31 -41.88 30.79 83.41
C ARG A 31 -41.29 32.08 82.82
N PHE A 32 -39.99 32.10 82.57
CA PHE A 32 -39.34 33.22 81.91
C PHE A 32 -39.87 33.38 80.48
N SER A 33 -40.24 34.60 80.11
CA SER A 33 -40.68 34.95 78.76
C SER A 33 -39.69 35.94 78.18
N ILE A 34 -39.03 35.54 77.11
CA ILE A 34 -38.17 36.43 76.31
C ILE A 34 -38.96 36.81 75.06
N LEU A 35 -38.97 38.11 74.72
CA LEU A 35 -39.75 38.66 73.60
C LEU A 35 -41.25 38.23 73.60
N ARG A 36 -41.91 38.19 74.76
CA ARG A 36 -43.34 37.82 74.92
C ARG A 36 -43.74 36.41 74.46
N LEU A 37 -42.79 35.50 74.24
CA LEU A 37 -43.08 34.12 73.83
C LEU A 37 -43.57 33.26 75.01
N ARG A 38 -44.42 32.25 74.71
CA ARG A 38 -44.89 31.27 75.70
C ARG A 38 -43.68 30.54 76.31
N PRO A 39 -43.60 30.37 77.65
CA PRO A 39 -42.39 29.87 78.32
C PRO A 39 -41.80 28.57 77.77
N LYS A 40 -42.63 27.64 77.24
CA LYS A 40 -42.15 26.43 76.56
C LYS A 40 -41.32 26.72 75.29
N LYS A 41 -41.74 27.68 74.47
CA LYS A 41 -41.00 28.08 73.25
C LYS A 41 -39.72 28.84 73.59
N THR A 42 -39.77 29.68 74.63
CA THR A 42 -38.60 30.38 75.17
C THR A 42 -37.53 29.37 75.61
N ALA A 43 -37.91 28.32 76.33
CA ALA A 43 -37.00 27.27 76.75
C ALA A 43 -36.30 26.59 75.56
N THR A 44 -37.04 26.20 74.51
CA THR A 44 -36.45 25.56 73.32
C THR A 44 -35.49 26.48 72.57
N ILE A 45 -35.83 27.76 72.41
CA ILE A 45 -34.94 28.74 71.76
C ILE A 45 -33.66 28.90 72.57
N VAL A 46 -33.77 28.99 73.90
CA VAL A 46 -32.60 29.07 74.77
C VAL A 46 -31.75 27.80 74.63
N THR A 47 -32.34 26.60 74.61
CA THR A 47 -31.60 25.35 74.39
C THR A 47 -30.88 25.32 73.03
N ILE A 48 -31.52 25.73 71.94
CA ILE A 48 -30.89 25.81 70.60
C ILE A 48 -29.72 26.80 70.61
N ILE A 49 -29.92 27.97 71.22
CA ILE A 49 -28.88 29.00 71.35
C ILE A 49 -27.72 28.46 72.20
N THR A 50 -27.99 27.88 73.37
CA THR A 50 -26.96 27.30 74.24
C THR A 50 -26.21 26.18 73.53
N GLY A 51 -26.90 25.28 72.81
CA GLY A 51 -26.26 24.23 71.98
C GLY A 51 -25.43 24.78 70.81
N GLY A 52 -25.90 25.84 70.16
CA GLY A 52 -25.15 26.57 69.13
C GLY A 52 -23.90 27.24 69.69
N PHE A 53 -23.99 27.88 70.86
CA PHE A 53 -22.84 28.45 71.57
C PHE A 53 -21.82 27.38 71.96
N ILE A 54 -22.26 26.24 72.50
CA ILE A 54 -21.38 25.11 72.82
C ILE A 54 -20.66 24.62 71.56
N SER A 55 -21.37 24.50 70.44
CA SER A 55 -20.79 24.05 69.16
C SER A 55 -19.79 25.07 68.60
N ALA A 56 -20.11 26.37 68.64
CA ALA A 56 -19.23 27.44 68.20
C ALA A 56 -17.95 27.52 69.06
N ILE A 57 -18.07 27.38 70.38
CA ILE A 57 -16.92 27.31 71.30
C ILE A 57 -16.07 26.08 71.02
N SER A 58 -16.70 24.93 70.76
CA SER A 58 -15.99 23.68 70.46
C SER A 58 -15.18 23.79 69.16
N ILE A 59 -15.79 24.32 68.09
CA ILE A 59 -15.11 24.56 66.81
C ILE A 59 -14.03 25.63 66.96
N GLY A 60 -14.30 26.71 67.70
CA GLY A 60 -13.35 27.77 67.99
C GLY A 60 -12.13 27.27 68.77
N LEU A 61 -12.33 26.43 69.79
CA LEU A 61 -11.26 25.79 70.54
C LEU A 61 -10.44 24.85 69.65
N LEU A 62 -11.10 24.06 68.80
CA LEU A 62 -10.42 23.20 67.85
C LEU A 62 -9.55 24.00 66.87
N LEU A 63 -10.03 25.15 66.40
CA LEU A 63 -9.26 26.08 65.55
C LEU A 63 -8.09 26.74 66.29
N LEU A 64 -8.22 27.00 67.60
CA LEU A 64 -7.16 27.56 68.43
C LEU A 64 -6.07 26.54 68.76
N VAL A 65 -6.46 25.30 69.06
CA VAL A 65 -5.55 24.23 69.51
C VAL A 65 -4.91 23.50 68.32
N SER A 66 -5.62 23.35 67.20
CA SER A 66 -5.14 22.62 66.03
C SER A 66 -4.69 23.54 64.90
N GLU A 67 -3.39 23.73 64.80
CA GLU A 67 -2.79 24.43 63.66
C GLU A 67 -3.05 23.69 62.35
N GLU A 68 -3.05 22.35 62.37
CA GLU A 68 -3.36 21.49 61.22
C GLU A 68 -4.77 21.75 60.66
N PHE A 69 -5.78 21.88 61.54
CA PHE A 69 -7.16 22.12 61.07
C PHE A 69 -7.34 23.52 60.49
N ARG A 70 -6.74 24.54 61.12
CA ARG A 70 -6.73 25.92 60.61
C ARG A 70 -6.03 26.02 59.26
N GLN A 71 -4.87 25.38 59.13
CA GLN A 71 -4.11 25.33 57.87
C GLN A 71 -4.93 24.67 56.76
N ARG A 72 -5.55 23.51 57.04
CA ARG A 72 -6.39 22.81 56.06
C ARG A 72 -7.60 23.62 55.62
N LEU A 73 -8.35 24.18 56.57
CA LEU A 73 -9.61 24.85 56.28
C LEU A 73 -9.42 26.18 55.53
N PHE A 74 -8.41 26.96 55.91
CA PHE A 74 -8.22 28.32 55.39
C PHE A 74 -7.12 28.47 54.35
N VAL A 75 -6.16 27.54 54.28
CA VAL A 75 -5.04 27.63 53.33
C VAL A 75 -5.13 26.53 52.29
N ASP A 76 -5.15 25.25 52.71
CA ASP A 76 -5.03 24.13 51.77
C ASP A 76 -6.27 23.99 50.88
N ILE A 77 -7.49 24.08 51.42
CA ILE A 77 -8.72 23.95 50.63
C ILE A 77 -8.83 25.04 49.55
N PRO A 78 -8.69 26.35 49.87
CA PRO A 78 -8.72 27.40 48.84
C PRO A 78 -7.56 27.28 47.83
N PHE A 79 -6.37 26.90 48.29
CA PHE A 79 -5.23 26.67 47.42
C PHE A 79 -5.49 25.53 46.44
N LEU A 80 -5.99 24.39 46.90
CA LEU A 80 -6.32 23.24 46.06
C LEU A 80 -7.41 23.56 45.04
N GLN A 81 -8.43 24.32 45.42
CA GLN A 81 -9.46 24.80 44.49
C GLN A 81 -8.85 25.70 43.41
N LYS A 82 -8.00 26.65 43.80
CA LYS A 82 -7.30 27.53 42.86
C LYS A 82 -6.37 26.74 41.91
N THR A 83 -5.58 25.81 42.43
CA THR A 83 -4.71 24.95 41.61
C THR A 83 -5.51 24.09 40.64
N LEU A 84 -6.66 23.57 41.06
CA LEU A 84 -7.56 22.78 40.22
C LEU A 84 -8.15 23.66 39.10
N ASP A 85 -8.60 24.86 39.42
CA ASP A 85 -9.13 25.81 38.45
C ASP A 85 -8.05 26.29 37.46
N ASP A 86 -6.85 26.59 37.94
CA ASP A 86 -5.72 26.98 37.09
C ASP A 86 -5.30 25.82 36.18
N SER A 87 -5.27 24.59 36.70
CA SER A 87 -4.98 23.38 35.90
C SER A 87 -6.06 23.13 34.86
N LYS A 88 -7.35 23.29 35.20
CA LYS A 88 -8.46 23.20 34.23
C LYS A 88 -8.35 24.27 33.15
N LYS A 89 -8.07 25.52 33.52
CA LYS A 89 -7.86 26.62 32.58
C LYS A 89 -6.68 26.37 31.64
N ALA A 90 -5.63 25.70 32.10
CA ALA A 90 -4.49 25.31 31.26
C ALA A 90 -4.80 24.10 30.37
N LEU A 91 -5.60 23.13 30.82
CA LEU A 91 -5.90 21.91 30.08
C LEU A 91 -6.88 22.12 28.92
N LEU A 92 -7.89 22.98 29.08
CA LEU A 92 -8.88 23.26 28.03
C LEU A 92 -8.25 23.75 26.70
N PRO A 93 -7.39 24.78 26.67
CA PRO A 93 -6.77 25.23 25.43
C PRO A 93 -5.82 24.17 24.84
N LEU A 94 -5.14 23.39 25.68
CA LEU A 94 -4.29 22.29 25.23
C LEU A 94 -5.10 21.16 24.59
N GLN A 95 -6.28 20.83 25.14
CA GLN A 95 -7.20 19.86 24.54
C GLN A 95 -7.76 20.35 23.20
N GLU A 96 -8.13 21.63 23.11
CA GLU A 96 -8.56 22.24 21.86
C GLU A 96 -7.45 22.26 20.81
N GLU A 97 -6.23 22.61 21.22
CA GLU A 97 -5.06 22.62 20.34
C GLU A 97 -4.73 21.21 19.85
N ARG A 98 -4.76 20.20 20.73
CA ARG A 98 -4.60 18.80 20.33
C ARG A 98 -5.65 18.38 19.31
N LYS A 99 -6.93 18.70 19.55
CA LYS A 99 -8.01 18.39 18.60
C LYS A 99 -7.79 19.05 17.24
N LYS A 100 -7.40 20.33 17.21
CA LYS A 100 -7.07 21.05 15.98
C LYS A 100 -5.89 20.41 15.24
N LEU A 101 -4.87 19.96 15.97
CA LEU A 101 -3.71 19.27 15.39
C LEU A 101 -4.09 17.90 14.84
N GLU A 102 -4.92 17.13 15.54
CA GLU A 102 -5.44 15.84 15.08
C GLU A 102 -6.25 15.99 13.79
N ASP A 103 -7.15 16.97 13.72
CA ASP A 103 -7.93 17.28 12.50
C ASP A 103 -7.00 17.68 11.34
N LYS A 104 -5.95 18.46 11.62
CA LYS A 104 -4.95 18.87 10.63
C LYS A 104 -4.13 17.67 10.12
N ILE A 105 -3.72 16.76 11.00
CA ILE A 105 -3.02 15.52 10.63
C ILE A 105 -3.92 14.65 9.76
N MET A 106 -5.17 14.42 10.17
CA MET A 106 -6.12 13.64 9.39
C MET A 106 -6.35 14.21 7.98
N ASN A 107 -6.47 15.54 7.86
CA ASN A 107 -6.61 16.18 6.55
C ASN A 107 -5.34 16.05 5.70
N LYS A 108 -4.15 16.21 6.31
CA LYS A 108 -2.87 16.01 5.62
C LYS A 108 -2.67 14.57 5.16
N GLU A 109 -3.10 13.59 5.95
CA GLU A 109 -3.07 12.19 5.55
C GLU A 109 -4.02 11.90 4.38
N LYS A 110 -5.23 12.48 4.39
CA LYS A 110 -6.18 12.39 3.26
C LYS A 110 -5.59 13.00 1.99
N GLU A 111 -5.02 14.20 2.07
CA GLU A 111 -4.32 14.86 0.96
C GLU A 111 -3.17 14.00 0.42
N LEU A 112 -2.34 13.46 1.31
CA LEU A 112 -1.21 12.61 0.96
C LEU A 112 -1.68 11.33 0.24
N ASN A 113 -2.75 10.70 0.73
CA ASN A 113 -3.30 9.49 0.12
C ASN A 113 -3.92 9.77 -1.26
N ALA A 114 -4.63 10.90 -1.40
CA ALA A 114 -5.14 11.34 -2.69
C ALA A 114 -4.00 11.62 -3.69
N LEU A 115 -2.95 12.33 -3.24
CA LEU A 115 -1.78 12.61 -4.07
C LEU A 115 -1.05 11.33 -4.49
N LYS A 116 -0.83 10.38 -3.56
CA LYS A 116 -0.24 9.06 -3.88
C LYS A 116 -1.06 8.31 -4.94
N LYS A 117 -2.39 8.36 -4.84
CA LYS A 117 -3.29 7.73 -5.84
C LYS A 117 -3.16 8.43 -7.19
N ASN A 118 -3.23 9.76 -7.23
CA ASN A 118 -3.12 10.54 -8.46
C ASN A 118 -1.77 10.32 -9.15
N VAL A 119 -0.66 10.30 -8.40
CA VAL A 119 0.66 9.98 -8.94
C VAL A 119 0.68 8.57 -9.50
N LYS A 120 0.11 7.58 -8.81
CA LYS A 120 0.06 6.21 -9.31
C LYS A 120 -0.75 6.09 -10.61
N GLU A 121 -1.89 6.77 -10.71
CA GLU A 121 -2.73 6.80 -11.91
C GLU A 121 -2.03 7.53 -13.06
N PHE A 122 -1.41 8.68 -12.79
CA PHE A 122 -0.61 9.43 -13.76
C PHE A 122 0.56 8.59 -14.29
N ARG A 123 1.28 7.91 -13.40
CA ARG A 123 2.36 6.98 -13.78
C ARG A 123 1.83 5.84 -14.65
N ARG A 124 0.65 5.29 -14.37
CA ARG A 124 0.03 4.23 -15.19
C ARG A 124 -0.37 4.73 -16.58
N GLY A 125 -0.91 5.93 -16.69
CA GLY A 125 -1.31 6.54 -17.96
C GLY A 125 -0.14 6.88 -18.88
N ASN A 126 1.05 7.10 -18.32
CA ASN A 126 2.23 7.54 -19.05
C ASN A 126 3.32 6.46 -19.23
N VAL A 127 3.05 5.20 -18.87
CA VAL A 127 4.00 4.10 -19.13
C VAL A 127 4.11 3.88 -20.64
N VAL A 128 5.29 4.16 -21.19
CA VAL A 128 5.60 3.93 -22.62
C VAL A 128 6.38 2.64 -22.85
N ILE A 129 7.08 2.16 -21.83
CA ILE A 129 7.81 0.88 -21.85
C ILE A 129 7.50 0.11 -20.58
N LYS A 130 7.11 -1.16 -20.73
CA LYS A 130 6.86 -2.06 -19.59
C LYS A 130 8.14 -2.79 -19.18
N ARG A 131 8.23 -3.15 -17.90
CA ARG A 131 9.27 -4.06 -17.40
C ARG A 131 9.27 -5.37 -18.20
N GLY A 132 10.46 -5.82 -18.61
CA GLY A 132 10.67 -7.04 -19.39
C GLY A 132 10.36 -6.92 -20.89
N GLN A 133 9.87 -5.76 -21.35
CA GLN A 133 9.65 -5.53 -22.77
C GLN A 133 11.00 -5.49 -23.52
N THR A 134 11.08 -6.24 -24.63
CA THR A 134 12.21 -6.16 -25.56
C THR A 134 12.17 -4.82 -26.29
N LEU A 135 13.25 -4.06 -26.16
CA LEU A 135 13.41 -2.74 -26.77
C LEU A 135 14.22 -2.80 -28.05
N PHE A 136 15.17 -3.72 -28.11
CA PHE A 136 16.07 -3.85 -29.26
C PHE A 136 16.54 -5.30 -29.40
N ILE A 137 16.77 -5.71 -30.64
CA ILE A 137 17.31 -7.04 -30.99
C ILE A 137 18.54 -6.78 -31.84
N ALA A 138 19.66 -7.39 -31.49
CA ALA A 138 20.90 -7.27 -32.23
C ALA A 138 21.56 -8.63 -32.44
N GLU A 139 22.18 -8.81 -33.59
CA GLU A 139 23.08 -9.92 -33.83
C GLU A 139 24.46 -9.56 -33.29
N VAL A 140 25.08 -10.50 -32.58
CA VAL A 140 26.37 -10.35 -31.94
C VAL A 140 27.25 -11.50 -32.40
N THR A 141 28.27 -11.19 -33.20
CA THR A 141 29.24 -12.18 -33.68
C THR A 141 30.52 -12.03 -32.88
N SER A 142 31.07 -13.17 -32.44
CA SER A 142 32.36 -13.16 -31.76
C SER A 142 33.45 -12.63 -32.71
N ASN A 143 34.10 -11.54 -32.32
CA ASN A 143 35.20 -10.95 -33.07
C ASN A 143 36.15 -10.17 -32.13
N SER A 144 37.35 -9.85 -32.60
CA SER A 144 38.37 -9.13 -31.81
C SER A 144 37.96 -7.70 -31.41
N ASN A 145 36.93 -7.14 -32.04
CA ASN A 145 36.42 -5.78 -31.87
C ASN A 145 35.03 -5.73 -31.22
N ILE A 146 34.63 -6.77 -30.47
CA ILE A 146 33.29 -6.92 -29.89
C ILE A 146 32.83 -5.67 -29.12
N LYS A 147 33.76 -4.99 -28.41
CA LYS A 147 33.50 -3.73 -27.70
C LYS A 147 32.99 -2.62 -28.60
N LEU A 148 33.57 -2.47 -29.79
CA LEU A 148 33.14 -1.45 -30.76
C LEU A 148 31.76 -1.77 -31.31
N ASP A 149 31.46 -3.05 -31.57
CA ASP A 149 30.17 -3.46 -32.09
C ASP A 149 29.06 -3.35 -31.04
N LEU A 150 29.34 -3.71 -29.78
CA LEU A 150 28.45 -3.44 -28.65
C LEU A 150 28.17 -1.94 -28.51
N GLY A 151 29.19 -1.08 -28.65
CA GLY A 151 29.00 0.37 -28.65
C GLY A 151 28.03 0.86 -29.75
N LYS A 152 28.13 0.31 -30.97
CA LYS A 152 27.19 0.63 -32.07
C LYS A 152 25.77 0.14 -31.77
N ILE A 153 25.64 -1.07 -31.23
CA ILE A 153 24.36 -1.64 -30.84
C ILE A 153 23.71 -0.78 -29.75
N TYR A 154 24.46 -0.39 -28.72
CA TYR A 154 23.97 0.44 -27.63
C TYR A 154 23.52 1.81 -28.12
N ASN A 155 24.31 2.46 -28.99
CA ASN A 155 23.92 3.73 -29.59
C ASN A 155 22.64 3.62 -30.45
N SER A 156 22.45 2.50 -31.15
CA SER A 156 21.26 2.26 -31.97
C SER A 156 20.02 2.01 -31.10
N ALA A 157 20.17 1.19 -30.06
CA ALA A 157 19.13 0.92 -29.08
C ALA A 157 18.74 2.21 -28.33
N ASP A 158 19.72 3.01 -27.91
CA ASP A 158 19.48 4.27 -27.21
C ASP A 158 18.70 5.26 -28.09
N LYS A 159 19.09 5.44 -29.35
CA LYS A 159 18.32 6.26 -30.32
C LYS A 159 16.88 5.77 -30.51
N TYR A 160 16.66 4.45 -30.52
CA TYR A 160 15.31 3.88 -30.59
C TYR A 160 14.50 4.20 -29.34
N VAL A 161 15.09 4.00 -28.16
CA VAL A 161 14.43 4.27 -26.86
C VAL A 161 14.12 5.75 -26.69
N GLN A 162 15.00 6.66 -27.12
CA GLN A 162 14.75 8.11 -27.08
C GLN A 162 13.51 8.54 -27.86
N LYS A 163 13.21 7.90 -29.00
CA LYS A 163 12.01 8.19 -29.80
C LYS A 163 10.72 7.81 -29.09
N ILE A 164 10.77 6.79 -28.22
CA ILE A 164 9.61 6.28 -27.48
C ILE A 164 9.43 7.05 -26.18
N VAL A 165 10.52 7.27 -25.44
CA VAL A 165 10.50 7.86 -24.11
C VAL A 165 10.37 9.38 -24.15
N ILE A 166 10.98 10.02 -25.15
CA ILE A 166 10.99 11.49 -25.32
C ILE A 166 11.46 12.17 -24.02
N PRO A 167 12.76 12.10 -23.68
CA PRO A 167 13.28 12.58 -22.40
C PRO A 167 13.04 14.08 -22.20
N ASN A 168 12.74 14.49 -20.97
CA ASN A 168 12.48 15.89 -20.64
C ASN A 168 13.74 16.77 -20.76
N LYS A 169 14.91 16.23 -20.42
CA LYS A 169 16.18 16.94 -20.48
C LYS A 169 16.87 16.68 -21.82
N LYS A 170 16.74 17.63 -22.76
CA LYS A 170 17.32 17.54 -24.11
C LYS A 170 18.85 17.53 -24.15
N GLU A 171 19.52 17.93 -23.08
CA GLU A 171 20.98 17.93 -22.97
C GLU A 171 21.57 16.52 -22.78
N ILE A 172 20.75 15.54 -22.39
CA ILE A 172 21.19 14.17 -22.15
C ILE A 172 21.38 13.46 -23.48
N LYS A 173 22.65 13.16 -23.81
CA LYS A 173 23.02 12.47 -25.05
C LYS A 173 22.58 11.00 -25.09
N ASN A 174 22.59 10.33 -23.94
CA ASN A 174 22.23 8.91 -23.82
C ASN A 174 21.34 8.69 -22.60
N ILE A 175 20.23 7.98 -22.79
CA ILE A 175 19.26 7.65 -21.75
C ILE A 175 19.25 6.16 -21.43
N LEU A 176 19.89 5.31 -22.22
CA LEU A 176 19.95 3.87 -22.03
C LEU A 176 21.13 3.45 -21.16
N PHE A 177 20.87 2.72 -20.07
CA PHE A 177 21.89 2.32 -19.09
C PHE A 177 21.89 0.81 -18.88
N PHE A 178 23.06 0.20 -19.10
CA PHE A 178 23.38 -1.18 -18.75
C PHE A 178 24.14 -1.22 -17.43
N ARG A 179 24.09 -2.35 -16.71
CA ARG A 179 25.02 -2.56 -15.59
C ARG A 179 26.38 -2.96 -16.16
N SER A 180 27.46 -2.53 -15.53
CA SER A 180 28.81 -2.92 -15.94
C SER A 180 29.01 -4.44 -15.93
N SER A 181 28.38 -5.14 -14.99
CA SER A 181 28.37 -6.61 -14.92
C SER A 181 27.78 -7.26 -16.17
N ASP A 182 26.72 -6.66 -16.73
CA ASP A 182 26.02 -7.19 -17.90
C ASP A 182 26.92 -7.12 -19.15
N ILE A 183 27.76 -6.09 -19.24
CA ILE A 183 28.71 -5.93 -20.35
C ILE A 183 29.81 -6.99 -20.25
N SER A 184 30.37 -7.19 -19.05
CA SER A 184 31.40 -8.21 -18.82
C SER A 184 30.88 -9.63 -19.11
N GLU A 185 29.65 -9.95 -18.73
CA GLU A 185 29.02 -11.24 -19.03
C GLU A 185 28.85 -11.48 -20.53
N ILE A 186 28.45 -10.45 -21.29
CA ILE A 186 28.39 -10.55 -22.76
C ILE A 186 29.78 -10.81 -23.34
N GLU A 187 30.81 -10.11 -22.87
CA GLU A 187 32.19 -10.30 -23.35
C GLU A 187 32.69 -11.72 -23.07
N GLU A 188 32.41 -12.27 -21.90
CA GLU A 188 32.78 -13.64 -21.53
C GLU A 188 32.07 -14.70 -22.40
N ILE A 189 30.75 -14.61 -22.52
CA ILE A 189 29.96 -15.57 -23.33
C ILE A 189 30.34 -15.51 -24.81
N THR A 190 30.57 -14.30 -25.34
CA THR A 190 30.93 -14.14 -26.75
C THR A 190 32.39 -14.50 -27.03
N ALA A 191 33.27 -14.53 -26.02
CA ALA A 191 34.65 -14.99 -26.17
C ALA A 191 34.76 -16.49 -26.54
N GLU A 192 33.77 -17.30 -26.15
CA GLU A 192 33.69 -18.72 -26.52
C GLU A 192 33.44 -18.96 -28.02
N GLY A 193 33.18 -17.90 -28.78
CA GLY A 193 32.90 -17.96 -30.22
C GLY A 193 31.42 -18.10 -30.56
N GLY A 194 31.12 -18.04 -31.86
CA GLY A 194 29.80 -18.28 -32.42
C GLY A 194 28.95 -17.02 -32.67
N ASP A 195 27.78 -17.28 -33.23
CA ASP A 195 26.77 -16.27 -33.58
C ASP A 195 25.69 -16.22 -32.49
N TRP A 196 25.42 -15.02 -31.99
CA TRP A 196 24.49 -14.79 -30.89
C TRP A 196 23.43 -13.75 -31.27
N ILE A 197 22.25 -13.85 -30.67
CA ILE A 197 21.19 -12.85 -30.70
C ILE A 197 21.09 -12.27 -29.31
N MET A 198 21.23 -10.95 -29.20
CA MET A 198 21.07 -10.19 -27.97
C MET A 198 19.73 -9.46 -27.97
N LEU A 199 18.92 -9.73 -26.94
CA LEU A 199 17.73 -8.95 -26.63
C LEU A 199 18.07 -7.92 -25.56
N ILE A 200 17.79 -6.66 -25.83
CA ILE A 200 17.90 -5.59 -24.82
C ILE A 200 16.51 -5.39 -24.23
N LYS A 201 16.34 -5.70 -22.95
CA LYS A 201 15.05 -5.66 -22.26
C LYS A 201 15.02 -4.60 -21.16
N SER A 202 13.85 -4.00 -20.96
CA SER A 202 13.67 -3.01 -19.89
C SER A 202 13.70 -3.64 -18.50
N ALA A 203 14.52 -3.12 -17.60
CA ALA A 203 14.59 -3.57 -16.20
C ALA A 203 13.38 -3.10 -15.37
N ALA A 204 12.73 -2.00 -15.77
CA ALA A 204 11.62 -1.38 -15.04
C ALA A 204 10.56 -0.81 -15.99
N ASN A 205 9.45 -0.32 -15.43
CA ASN A 205 8.50 0.49 -16.20
C ASN A 205 9.09 1.88 -16.43
N VAL A 206 9.07 2.36 -17.67
CA VAL A 206 9.55 3.68 -18.06
C VAL A 206 8.38 4.56 -18.45
N LEU A 207 8.39 5.78 -17.97
CA LEU A 207 7.40 6.80 -18.28
C LEU A 207 7.87 7.70 -19.41
N ARG A 208 6.92 8.28 -20.13
CA ARG A 208 7.23 9.39 -21.05
C ARG A 208 7.91 10.53 -20.27
N GLY A 209 9.00 11.07 -20.80
CA GLY A 209 9.78 12.13 -20.17
C GLY A 209 10.90 11.65 -19.24
N ASP A 210 10.98 10.34 -18.94
CA ASP A 210 12.08 9.80 -18.15
C ASP A 210 13.42 10.05 -18.84
N ASN A 211 14.42 10.40 -18.04
CA ASN A 211 15.75 10.77 -18.52
C ASN A 211 16.73 9.59 -18.53
N PHE A 212 16.32 8.45 -17.95
CA PHE A 212 17.16 7.27 -17.78
C PHE A 212 16.31 6.01 -17.91
N VAL A 213 16.83 5.00 -18.60
CA VAL A 213 16.19 3.73 -18.89
C VAL A 213 17.18 2.63 -18.60
N PHE A 214 16.95 1.90 -17.51
CA PHE A 214 17.76 0.75 -17.15
C PHE A 214 17.34 -0.47 -17.97
N VAL A 215 18.32 -1.15 -18.54
CA VAL A 215 18.13 -2.36 -19.35
C VAL A 215 19.05 -3.47 -18.91
N TYR A 216 18.69 -4.69 -19.29
CA TYR A 216 19.53 -5.87 -19.18
C TYR A 216 19.52 -6.64 -20.50
N PRO A 217 20.64 -7.28 -20.88
CA PRO A 217 20.72 -8.13 -22.06
C PRO A 217 20.20 -9.54 -21.76
N GLU A 218 19.74 -10.22 -22.81
CA GLU A 218 19.48 -11.66 -22.79
C GLU A 218 20.02 -12.25 -24.09
N LEU A 219 20.93 -13.22 -23.97
CA LEU A 219 21.67 -13.79 -25.09
C LEU A 219 21.12 -15.15 -25.49
N PHE A 220 21.00 -15.37 -26.79
CA PHE A 220 20.55 -16.64 -27.38
C PHE A 220 21.52 -17.05 -28.49
N LYS A 221 21.85 -18.34 -28.59
CA LYS A 221 22.62 -18.83 -29.75
C LYS A 221 21.79 -18.64 -31.02
N ASN A 222 22.41 -18.06 -32.05
CA ASN A 222 21.79 -17.91 -33.37
C ASN A 222 21.89 -19.24 -34.13
N LYS A 223 20.80 -20.00 -34.16
CA LYS A 223 20.75 -21.33 -34.78
C LYS A 223 19.53 -21.45 -35.67
N ILE A 224 19.59 -22.39 -36.62
CA ILE A 224 18.45 -22.73 -37.48
C ILE A 224 17.36 -23.39 -36.62
N VAL A 225 16.17 -22.82 -36.62
CA VAL A 225 15.00 -23.32 -35.85
C VAL A 225 14.14 -24.23 -36.73
N VAL A 226 13.96 -23.85 -38.00
CA VAL A 226 13.20 -24.60 -39.01
C VAL A 226 13.89 -24.49 -40.37
N ARG A 227 13.77 -25.55 -41.17
CA ARG A 227 14.24 -25.56 -42.56
C ARG A 227 13.09 -25.43 -43.55
N ARG A 228 13.36 -24.89 -44.73
CA ARG A 228 12.42 -24.81 -45.84
C ARG A 228 11.89 -26.20 -46.18
N GLY A 229 10.57 -26.33 -46.30
CA GLY A 229 9.88 -27.58 -46.59
C GLY A 229 9.73 -28.51 -45.38
N GLU A 230 10.25 -28.15 -44.21
CA GLU A 230 10.09 -28.97 -43.00
C GLU A 230 8.64 -28.94 -42.52
N VAL A 231 8.08 -30.12 -42.24
CA VAL A 231 6.81 -30.27 -41.51
C VAL A 231 7.07 -30.03 -40.02
N ILE A 232 6.61 -28.88 -39.51
CA ILE A 232 6.82 -28.47 -38.13
C ILE A 232 5.89 -29.27 -37.21
N THR A 233 4.59 -29.27 -37.51
CA THR A 233 3.56 -30.02 -36.78
C THR A 233 2.53 -30.55 -37.75
N SER A 234 1.87 -31.62 -37.35
CA SER A 234 0.76 -32.21 -38.09
C SER A 234 -0.40 -32.55 -37.16
N GLU A 235 -1.61 -32.61 -37.71
CA GLU A 235 -2.83 -32.96 -36.98
C GLU A 235 -3.85 -33.61 -37.91
N ILE A 236 -4.59 -34.60 -37.39
CA ILE A 236 -5.60 -35.33 -38.15
C ILE A 236 -6.98 -34.68 -37.93
N LEU A 237 -7.66 -34.39 -39.03
CA LEU A 237 -9.08 -34.05 -39.05
C LEU A 237 -9.90 -35.33 -39.25
N GLU A 238 -10.76 -35.63 -38.29
CA GLU A 238 -11.74 -36.71 -38.40
C GLU A 238 -13.05 -36.18 -38.97
N LYS A 239 -13.94 -37.09 -39.36
CA LYS A 239 -15.26 -36.78 -39.94
C LYS A 239 -16.10 -35.86 -39.05
N LYS A 240 -16.02 -36.04 -37.73
CA LYS A 240 -16.77 -35.28 -36.73
C LYS A 240 -16.31 -33.82 -36.62
N ASP A 241 -15.17 -33.48 -37.21
CA ASP A 241 -14.53 -32.17 -37.09
C ASP A 241 -14.65 -31.33 -38.36
N LEU A 242 -15.39 -31.80 -39.37
CA LEU A 242 -15.52 -31.14 -40.69
C LEU A 242 -16.49 -29.94 -40.69
N ASP A 243 -17.10 -29.61 -39.55
CA ASP A 243 -17.85 -28.37 -39.40
C ASP A 243 -16.92 -27.16 -39.24
N ASN A 244 -17.38 -25.99 -39.71
CA ASN A 244 -16.57 -24.77 -39.71
C ASN A 244 -16.03 -24.38 -38.32
N LYS A 245 -16.77 -24.66 -37.24
CA LYS A 245 -16.37 -24.28 -35.88
C LYS A 245 -15.23 -25.17 -35.39
N ASN A 246 -15.34 -26.48 -35.60
CA ASN A 246 -14.31 -27.44 -35.22
C ASN A 246 -13.05 -27.31 -36.08
N ILE A 247 -13.17 -27.05 -37.39
CA ILE A 247 -12.02 -26.75 -38.27
C ILE A 247 -11.22 -25.56 -37.72
N ASN A 248 -11.89 -24.44 -37.42
CA ASN A 248 -11.21 -23.25 -36.90
C ASN A 248 -10.54 -23.52 -35.55
N SER A 249 -11.21 -24.27 -34.67
CA SER A 249 -10.68 -24.64 -33.36
C SER A 249 -9.43 -25.52 -33.48
N LYS A 250 -9.47 -26.55 -34.34
CA LYS A 250 -8.34 -27.43 -34.61
C LYS A 250 -7.19 -26.70 -35.28
N LEU A 251 -7.47 -25.79 -36.21
CA LEU A 251 -6.42 -25.00 -36.84
C LEU A 251 -5.73 -24.05 -35.84
N LYS A 252 -6.51 -23.40 -34.96
CA LYS A 252 -5.95 -22.58 -33.89
C LYS A 252 -5.07 -23.42 -32.95
N THR A 253 -5.49 -24.64 -32.65
CA THR A 253 -4.74 -25.60 -31.84
C THR A 253 -3.46 -26.03 -32.55
N LEU A 254 -3.53 -26.38 -33.83
CA LEU A 254 -2.39 -26.77 -34.67
C LEU A 254 -1.35 -25.63 -34.73
N LEU A 255 -1.77 -24.40 -35.02
CA LEU A 255 -0.89 -23.22 -35.02
C LEU A 255 -0.32 -22.92 -33.62
N GLY A 256 -1.09 -23.18 -32.56
CA GLY A 256 -0.60 -23.12 -31.17
C GLY A 256 0.54 -24.10 -30.95
N LYS A 257 0.34 -25.38 -31.27
CA LYS A 257 1.38 -26.42 -31.21
C LYS A 257 2.59 -26.08 -32.08
N THR A 258 2.38 -25.54 -33.28
CA THR A 258 3.48 -25.06 -34.14
C THR A 258 4.29 -24.01 -33.40
N ARG A 259 3.63 -23.01 -32.81
CA ARG A 259 4.27 -21.91 -32.05
C ARG A 259 5.06 -22.44 -30.86
N ASP A 260 4.49 -23.36 -30.10
CA ASP A 260 5.16 -23.93 -28.94
C ASP A 260 6.38 -24.75 -29.36
N LYS A 261 6.29 -25.50 -30.47
CA LYS A 261 7.40 -26.28 -31.01
C LYS A 261 8.54 -25.40 -31.53
N ILE A 262 8.26 -24.32 -32.25
CA ILE A 262 9.32 -23.39 -32.69
C ILE A 262 9.96 -22.63 -31.52
N LYS A 263 9.17 -22.27 -30.49
CA LYS A 263 9.69 -21.65 -29.27
C LYS A 263 10.59 -22.61 -28.49
N PHE A 264 10.17 -23.86 -28.33
CA PHE A 264 10.98 -24.91 -27.72
C PHE A 264 12.31 -25.13 -28.46
N ARG A 265 12.29 -25.02 -29.79
CA ARG A 265 13.51 -25.10 -30.61
C ARG A 265 14.41 -23.87 -30.49
N GLY A 266 13.95 -22.79 -29.86
CA GLY A 266 14.75 -21.60 -29.55
C GLY A 266 14.39 -20.37 -30.38
N SER A 267 13.24 -20.32 -31.06
CA SER A 267 12.79 -19.06 -31.68
C SER A 267 12.35 -18.05 -30.64
N ILE A 268 12.77 -16.80 -30.82
CA ILE A 268 12.35 -15.65 -30.00
C ILE A 268 11.12 -14.95 -30.58
N VAL A 269 10.64 -15.37 -31.74
CA VAL A 269 9.50 -14.76 -32.43
C VAL A 269 8.19 -15.23 -31.80
N ASN A 270 7.30 -14.28 -31.48
CA ASN A 270 6.02 -14.58 -30.83
C ASN A 270 4.89 -14.93 -31.81
N GLU A 271 5.02 -14.52 -33.07
CA GLU A 271 3.98 -14.66 -34.09
C GLU A 271 4.46 -15.50 -35.26
N ILE A 272 3.54 -16.29 -35.82
CA ILE A 272 3.77 -17.07 -37.04
C ILE A 272 3.00 -16.36 -38.15
N THR A 273 3.67 -16.05 -39.25
CA THR A 273 3.02 -15.49 -40.44
C THR A 273 2.50 -16.63 -41.30
N THR A 274 1.19 -16.64 -41.55
CA THR A 274 0.55 -17.56 -42.49
C THR A 274 0.31 -16.85 -43.81
N ARG A 275 0.32 -17.57 -44.95
CA ARG A 275 -0.15 -17.00 -46.22
C ARG A 275 -1.65 -16.64 -46.17
N GLU A 276 -2.08 -15.68 -46.97
CA GLU A 276 -3.48 -15.21 -47.01
C GLU A 276 -4.49 -16.31 -47.35
N ASP A 277 -4.07 -17.34 -48.09
CA ASP A 277 -4.88 -18.47 -48.53
C ASP A 277 -4.94 -19.64 -47.53
N PHE A 278 -4.28 -19.52 -46.37
CA PHE A 278 -4.11 -20.61 -45.39
C PHE A 278 -5.45 -21.20 -44.90
N ILE A 279 -6.43 -20.35 -44.56
CA ILE A 279 -7.77 -20.80 -44.12
C ILE A 279 -8.61 -21.28 -45.32
N LYS A 280 -8.48 -20.59 -46.46
CA LYS A 280 -9.27 -20.85 -47.66
C LYS A 280 -8.97 -22.26 -48.20
N LYS A 281 -7.69 -22.65 -48.23
CA LYS A 281 -7.23 -23.98 -48.64
C LYS A 281 -7.94 -25.11 -47.89
N ILE A 282 -8.08 -25.02 -46.57
CA ILE A 282 -8.80 -26.06 -45.78
C ILE A 282 -10.27 -26.11 -46.16
N ARG A 283 -10.90 -24.94 -46.20
CA ARG A 283 -12.34 -24.86 -46.48
C ARG A 283 -12.67 -25.43 -47.86
N ASP A 284 -11.84 -25.15 -48.86
CA ASP A 284 -12.04 -25.62 -50.22
C ASP A 284 -11.74 -27.13 -50.34
N SER A 285 -10.74 -27.65 -49.61
CA SER A 285 -10.42 -29.09 -49.58
C SER A 285 -11.47 -29.93 -48.85
N VAL A 286 -11.99 -29.45 -47.72
CA VAL A 286 -13.02 -30.16 -46.94
C VAL A 286 -14.38 -30.17 -47.65
N LYS A 287 -14.73 -29.09 -48.37
CA LYS A 287 -15.98 -29.04 -49.17
C LYS A 287 -16.02 -30.09 -50.28
N LYS A 288 -14.87 -30.49 -50.83
CA LYS A 288 -14.79 -31.45 -51.93
C LYS A 288 -14.97 -32.90 -51.51
N SER A 289 -14.76 -33.26 -50.23
CA SER A 289 -14.96 -34.64 -49.75
C SER A 289 -15.42 -34.72 -48.29
N GLN A 290 -16.73 -34.58 -48.09
CA GLN A 290 -17.39 -34.51 -46.77
C GLN A 290 -17.27 -35.77 -45.88
N ASN A 291 -16.56 -36.81 -46.30
CA ASN A 291 -16.56 -38.10 -45.60
C ASN A 291 -15.18 -38.78 -45.48
N LYS A 292 -14.10 -38.01 -45.66
CA LYS A 292 -12.71 -38.50 -45.57
C LYS A 292 -12.00 -37.95 -44.33
N LYS A 293 -10.92 -38.63 -43.94
CA LYS A 293 -9.97 -38.11 -42.94
C LYS A 293 -8.93 -37.28 -43.68
N TYR A 294 -8.43 -36.23 -43.05
CA TYR A 294 -7.39 -35.38 -43.64
C TYR A 294 -6.21 -35.26 -42.68
N LEU A 295 -5.00 -35.34 -43.21
CA LEU A 295 -3.78 -34.94 -42.52
C LEU A 295 -3.50 -33.48 -42.84
N LEU A 296 -3.49 -32.64 -41.80
CA LEU A 296 -3.03 -31.27 -41.87
C LEU A 296 -1.56 -31.22 -41.48
N GLU A 297 -0.74 -30.59 -42.30
CA GLU A 297 0.68 -30.40 -42.03
C GLU A 297 1.03 -28.92 -42.16
N VAL A 298 1.76 -28.39 -41.18
CA VAL A 298 2.28 -27.03 -41.23
C VAL A 298 3.72 -27.07 -41.70
N LEU A 299 3.99 -26.52 -42.87
CA LEU A 299 5.30 -26.50 -43.50
C LEU A 299 5.95 -25.13 -43.39
N SER A 300 7.26 -25.10 -43.15
CA SER A 300 8.03 -23.86 -43.27
C SER A 300 8.30 -23.50 -44.72
N LEU A 301 8.12 -22.24 -45.10
CA LEU A 301 8.37 -21.76 -46.47
C LEU A 301 9.82 -21.35 -46.72
N LYS A 302 10.61 -21.16 -45.66
CA LYS A 302 12.01 -20.78 -45.73
C LYS A 302 12.80 -21.36 -44.57
N ASP A 303 14.12 -21.30 -44.66
CA ASP A 303 14.98 -21.47 -43.51
C ASP A 303 14.80 -20.25 -42.60
N SER A 304 14.63 -20.49 -41.30
CA SER A 304 14.53 -19.43 -40.30
C SER A 304 15.41 -19.76 -39.11
N ARG A 305 16.24 -18.79 -38.72
CA ARG A 305 17.05 -18.82 -37.52
C ARG A 305 16.29 -18.27 -36.30
N THR A 306 16.96 -18.24 -35.15
CA THR A 306 16.44 -17.81 -33.84
C THR A 306 15.57 -16.55 -33.89
N ALA A 307 16.04 -15.49 -34.58
CA ALA A 307 15.37 -14.20 -34.66
C ALA A 307 14.54 -13.98 -35.95
N ASP A 308 14.60 -14.91 -36.91
CA ASP A 308 13.95 -14.75 -38.20
C ASP A 308 12.44 -14.94 -38.11
N PRO A 309 11.64 -14.18 -38.89
CA PRO A 309 10.21 -14.42 -38.97
C PRO A 309 9.92 -15.83 -39.50
N ILE A 310 8.98 -16.52 -38.86
CA ILE A 310 8.54 -17.87 -39.24
C ILE A 310 7.34 -17.74 -40.16
N ILE A 311 7.52 -18.15 -41.42
CA ILE A 311 6.47 -18.11 -42.43
C ILE A 311 6.08 -19.54 -42.77
N VAL A 312 4.80 -19.86 -42.59
CA VAL A 312 4.29 -21.22 -42.78
C VAL A 312 3.18 -21.29 -43.82
N GLU A 313 3.07 -22.47 -44.42
CA GLU A 313 1.97 -22.88 -45.28
C GLU A 313 1.33 -24.16 -44.75
N LEU A 314 0.08 -24.40 -45.13
CA LEU A 314 -0.63 -25.61 -44.79
C LEU A 314 -0.67 -26.54 -45.99
N ASN A 315 -0.18 -27.76 -45.80
CA ASN A 315 -0.45 -28.88 -46.70
C ASN A 315 -1.60 -29.72 -46.16
N ILE A 316 -2.43 -30.23 -47.07
CA ILE A 316 -3.61 -31.03 -46.74
C ILE A 316 -3.57 -32.26 -47.61
N SER A 317 -3.47 -33.42 -46.98
CA SER A 317 -3.49 -34.71 -47.65
C SER A 317 -4.69 -35.53 -47.19
N GLU A 318 -5.37 -36.20 -48.11
CA GLU A 318 -6.43 -37.14 -47.77
C GLU A 318 -5.80 -38.43 -47.22
N LEU A 319 -6.41 -38.98 -46.15
CA LEU A 319 -6.06 -40.25 -45.52
C LEU A 319 -7.11 -41.32 -45.83
#